data_AF-A0A0F2R116-F1
#
_entry.id   AF-A0A0F2R116-F1
#
_cell.length_a   1.000
_cell.length_b   1.000
_cell.length_c   1.000
_cell.angle_alpha   90.00
_cell.angle_beta   90.00
_cell.angle_gamma   90.00
#
_symmetry.space_group_name_H-M   'P 1'
#
loop_
_entity.id
_entity.type
_entity.pdbx_description
1 polymer ?
#
loop_
_entity_poly.entity_id
_entity_poly.type
_entity_poly.pdbx_seq_one_letter_code
_entity_poly.pdbx_strand_id
1 'polypeptide(L)'
;MKLRHFSIWLLVAFLPACAPATLWAAFGEDIEKPKPEFTREDGDWVARFVPRGKSNAIRVRFQLDGGQIREAAAMEFAPAEQPDVDNKNFRSDFFKVRADVPTGGEAALSLSSDYFTSATELWGPQTTGGAQWGSMGAVTADRADLVKMLTVTIKDGGPLDADGQADGRILVIFGPRDSFWGYALGTLFIRFFGIFLVLAILMMGMNFSGWVFRRIDRGKETSPASGVGAVDHTEAIVAETAGVSAETAAAIAVALHLHATGSAAVNTPQSPQQSASPWSLDGRARLMGDRLPVFDRLKRK
;
A
#
# COMPACT_ATOMS: atom_id res chain seq x y z
N MET A 1 20.59 -9.24 -37.53
CA MET A 1 20.25 -9.80 -36.20
C MET A 1 19.59 -11.15 -36.38
N LYS A 2 20.09 -12.19 -35.71
CA LYS A 2 19.66 -13.58 -35.89
C LYS A 2 18.18 -13.73 -35.48
N LEU A 3 17.38 -14.41 -36.30
CA LEU A 3 15.93 -14.62 -36.14
C LEU A 3 15.50 -15.09 -34.73
N ARG A 4 16.44 -15.71 -33.99
CA ARG A 4 16.29 -16.14 -32.58
C ARG A 4 16.18 -14.99 -31.58
N HIS A 5 16.79 -13.83 -31.85
CA HIS A 5 16.70 -12.68 -30.93
C HIS A 5 15.37 -11.95 -31.10
N PHE A 6 14.84 -11.91 -32.32
CA PHE A 6 13.54 -11.31 -32.60
C PHE A 6 12.40 -12.05 -31.89
N SER A 7 12.45 -13.39 -31.84
CA SER A 7 11.47 -14.22 -31.15
C SER A 7 11.50 -14.05 -29.63
N ILE A 8 12.68 -13.84 -29.04
CA ILE A 8 12.82 -13.56 -27.59
C ILE A 8 12.24 -12.19 -27.24
N TRP A 9 12.55 -11.15 -28.04
CA TRP A 9 12.00 -9.82 -27.83
C TRP A 9 10.48 -9.75 -28.03
N LEU A 10 9.95 -10.54 -28.97
CA LEU A 10 8.51 -10.63 -29.20
C LEU A 10 7.80 -11.34 -28.05
N LEU A 11 8.42 -12.35 -27.43
CA LEU A 11 7.87 -13.04 -26.25
C LEU A 11 7.89 -12.14 -25.00
N VAL A 12 8.96 -11.35 -24.81
CA VAL A 12 9.09 -10.39 -23.69
C VAL A 12 8.13 -9.21 -23.84
N ALA A 13 7.85 -8.76 -25.06
CA ALA A 13 6.87 -7.70 -25.32
C ALA A 13 5.40 -8.18 -25.19
N PHE A 14 5.13 -9.47 -25.40
CA PHE A 14 3.78 -10.04 -25.27
C PHE A 14 3.40 -10.38 -23.81
N LEU A 15 4.38 -10.65 -22.95
CA LEU A 15 4.14 -10.96 -21.53
C LEU A 15 3.33 -9.89 -20.76
N PRO A 16 3.59 -8.57 -20.90
CA PRO A 16 2.78 -7.54 -20.25
C PRO A 16 1.43 -7.29 -20.93
N ALA A 17 1.26 -7.68 -22.20
CA ALA A 17 0.00 -7.52 -22.94
C ALA A 17 -1.01 -8.66 -22.67
N CYS A 18 -0.53 -9.82 -22.22
CA CYS A 18 -1.37 -10.95 -21.78
C CYS A 18 -1.61 -10.99 -20.27
N ALA A 19 -1.07 -10.05 -19.48
CA ALA A 19 -1.48 -9.90 -18.10
C ALA A 19 -2.94 -9.41 -18.10
N PRO A 20 -3.91 -10.22 -17.64
CA PRO A 20 -5.29 -9.81 -17.71
C PRO A 20 -5.49 -8.57 -16.84
N ALA A 21 -6.17 -7.56 -17.39
CA ALA A 21 -6.56 -6.34 -16.68
C ALA A 21 -7.40 -6.61 -15.41
N THR A 22 -7.78 -7.87 -15.16
CA THR A 22 -8.47 -8.33 -13.95
C THR A 22 -7.59 -8.43 -12.71
N LEU A 23 -6.25 -8.34 -12.82
CA LEU A 23 -5.38 -8.29 -11.63
C LEU A 23 -5.51 -6.99 -10.82
N TRP A 24 -6.10 -5.93 -11.40
CA TRP A 24 -6.40 -4.70 -10.69
C TRP A 24 -7.79 -4.67 -10.06
N ALA A 25 -8.63 -5.67 -10.35
CA ALA A 25 -10.00 -5.79 -9.84
C ALA A 25 -10.15 -6.80 -8.69
N ALA A 26 -9.05 -7.26 -8.09
CA ALA A 26 -9.08 -8.15 -6.92
C ALA A 26 -9.43 -7.45 -5.59
N PHE A 27 -9.77 -6.15 -5.63
CA PHE A 27 -10.40 -5.42 -4.54
C PHE A 27 -11.90 -5.22 -4.82
N GLY A 28 -12.53 -6.26 -5.40
CA GLY A 28 -13.97 -6.31 -5.59
C GLY A 28 -14.69 -6.03 -4.28
N GLU A 29 -15.86 -5.41 -4.41
CA GLU A 29 -16.81 -5.14 -3.33
C GLU A 29 -16.82 -6.29 -2.31
N ASP A 30 -16.79 -5.91 -1.04
CA ASP A 30 -16.70 -6.80 0.12
C ASP A 30 -18.01 -7.59 0.29
N ILE A 31 -18.27 -8.51 -0.66
CA ILE A 31 -19.57 -9.13 -0.95
C ILE A 31 -20.00 -10.15 0.12
N GLU A 32 -19.11 -10.56 1.02
CA GLU A 32 -19.44 -11.58 2.04
C GLU A 32 -18.77 -11.28 3.38
N LYS A 33 -18.99 -10.11 3.96
CA LYS A 33 -18.64 -9.94 5.37
C LYS A 33 -19.69 -10.68 6.21
N PRO A 34 -19.36 -11.80 6.87
CA PRO A 34 -20.34 -12.50 7.69
C PRO A 34 -20.76 -11.56 8.83
N LYS A 35 -22.07 -11.33 8.93
CA LYS A 35 -22.64 -10.48 9.98
C LYS A 35 -22.30 -11.08 11.35
N PRO A 36 -22.00 -10.25 12.36
CA PRO A 36 -21.77 -10.74 13.70
C PRO A 36 -22.96 -11.50 14.26
N GLU A 37 -22.71 -12.74 14.67
CA GLU A 37 -23.66 -13.56 15.41
C GLU A 37 -23.48 -13.28 16.90
N PHE A 38 -24.58 -12.94 17.58
CA PHE A 38 -24.57 -12.63 19.01
C PHE A 38 -25.18 -13.78 19.79
N THR A 39 -24.43 -14.31 20.75
CA THR A 39 -24.88 -15.35 21.68
C THR A 39 -24.70 -14.87 23.12
N ARG A 40 -25.44 -15.48 24.05
CA ARG A 40 -25.19 -15.31 25.49
C ARG A 40 -24.43 -16.53 26.00
N GLU A 41 -23.28 -16.31 26.62
CA GLU A 41 -22.41 -17.34 27.20
C GLU A 41 -22.03 -16.90 28.61
N ASP A 42 -22.30 -17.74 29.63
CA ASP A 42 -21.94 -17.46 31.03
C ASP A 42 -22.44 -16.12 31.59
N GLY A 43 -23.56 -15.60 31.06
CA GLY A 43 -24.13 -14.30 31.46
C GLY A 43 -23.59 -13.11 30.65
N ASP A 44 -22.54 -13.33 29.86
CA ASP A 44 -21.95 -12.32 28.98
C ASP A 44 -22.54 -12.39 27.57
N TRP A 45 -22.50 -11.27 26.86
CA TRP A 45 -22.78 -11.27 25.42
C TRP A 45 -21.49 -11.58 24.66
N VAL A 46 -21.57 -12.42 23.64
CA VAL A 46 -20.43 -12.77 22.79
C VAL A 46 -20.81 -12.55 21.34
N ALA A 47 -20.04 -11.71 20.65
CA ALA A 47 -20.11 -11.56 19.20
C ALA A 47 -19.08 -12.45 18.53
N ARG A 48 -19.52 -13.25 17.56
CA ARG A 48 -18.67 -14.09 16.70
C ARG A 48 -18.78 -13.65 15.25
N PHE A 49 -17.65 -13.35 14.62
CA PHE A 49 -17.57 -12.95 13.22
C PHE A 49 -16.17 -13.13 12.66
N VAL A 50 -16.04 -13.06 11.34
CA VAL A 50 -14.74 -13.04 10.65
C VAL A 50 -14.39 -11.58 10.32
N PRO A 51 -13.34 -11.00 10.94
CA PRO A 51 -12.97 -9.61 10.66
C PRO A 51 -12.31 -9.49 9.28
N ARG A 52 -12.26 -8.25 8.75
CA ARG A 52 -11.64 -7.97 7.45
C ARG A 52 -10.18 -8.43 7.45
N GLY A 53 -9.75 -9.07 6.37
CA GLY A 53 -8.36 -9.52 6.21
C GLY A 53 -7.97 -10.70 7.10
N LYS A 54 -8.93 -11.41 7.70
CA LYS A 54 -8.71 -12.68 8.39
C LYS A 54 -9.58 -13.78 7.79
N SER A 55 -9.13 -15.02 7.93
CA SER A 55 -9.86 -16.22 7.51
C SER A 55 -10.58 -16.93 8.65
N ASN A 56 -10.30 -16.54 9.90
CA ASN A 56 -10.77 -17.23 11.10
C ASN A 56 -11.74 -16.34 11.86
N ALA A 57 -12.79 -16.95 12.42
CA ALA A 57 -13.74 -16.26 13.28
C ALA A 57 -13.08 -15.88 14.61
N ILE A 58 -13.31 -14.65 15.04
CA ILE A 58 -12.91 -14.14 16.35
C ILE A 58 -14.11 -14.14 17.30
N ARG A 59 -13.84 -13.98 18.59
CA ARG A 59 -14.87 -13.76 19.61
C ARG A 59 -14.59 -12.46 20.34
N VAL A 60 -15.62 -11.64 20.49
CA VAL A 60 -15.59 -10.43 21.31
C VAL A 60 -16.64 -10.59 22.40
N ARG A 61 -16.19 -10.60 23.64
CA ARG A 61 -17.07 -10.75 24.80
C ARG A 61 -17.32 -9.38 25.44
N PHE A 62 -18.60 -9.08 25.68
CA PHE A 62 -19.07 -7.86 26.30
C PHE A 62 -19.51 -8.16 27.73
N GLN A 63 -18.93 -7.42 28.67
CA GLN A 63 -19.21 -7.50 30.10
C GLN A 63 -19.60 -6.10 30.57
N LEU A 64 -20.53 -6.02 31.51
CA LEU A 64 -20.94 -4.76 32.10
C LEU A 64 -20.93 -4.90 33.61
N ASP A 65 -20.17 -4.03 34.27
CA ASP A 65 -20.20 -3.87 35.72
C ASP A 65 -21.05 -2.64 36.09
N GLY A 66 -21.86 -2.75 37.13
CA GLY A 66 -22.83 -1.71 37.52
C GLY A 66 -24.18 -1.75 36.78
N GLY A 67 -24.47 -2.79 35.98
CA GLY A 67 -25.73 -2.91 35.25
C GLY A 67 -25.95 -4.27 34.58
N GLN A 68 -26.90 -4.33 33.65
CA GLN A 68 -27.15 -5.52 32.83
C GLN A 68 -27.28 -5.17 31.34
N ILE A 69 -26.52 -5.85 30.48
CA ILE A 69 -26.68 -5.74 29.03
C ILE A 69 -27.98 -6.41 28.60
N ARG A 70 -28.91 -5.62 28.06
CA ARG A 70 -30.17 -6.11 27.49
C ARG A 70 -29.98 -6.67 26.10
N GLU A 71 -29.24 -5.95 25.27
CA GLU A 71 -29.09 -6.25 23.86
C GLU A 71 -27.70 -5.82 23.37
N ALA A 72 -27.08 -6.65 22.54
CA ALA A 72 -25.91 -6.30 21.77
C ALA A 72 -26.19 -6.64 20.31
N ALA A 73 -25.93 -5.71 19.40
CA ALA A 73 -26.19 -5.85 17.98
C ALA A 73 -25.06 -5.22 17.16
N ALA A 74 -24.91 -5.66 15.92
CA ALA A 74 -24.06 -5.00 14.95
C ALA A 74 -24.78 -3.78 14.39
N MET A 75 -24.04 -2.72 14.09
CA MET A 75 -24.56 -1.51 13.48
C MET A 75 -23.75 -1.19 12.23
N GLU A 76 -24.43 -0.99 11.11
CA GLU A 76 -23.82 -0.50 9.88
C GLU A 76 -24.10 1.00 9.76
N PHE A 77 -23.09 1.79 9.43
CA PHE A 77 -23.26 3.21 9.09
C PHE A 77 -23.33 3.37 7.58
N ALA A 78 -24.34 4.07 7.10
CA ALA A 78 -24.30 4.58 5.74
C ALA A 78 -23.23 5.69 5.68
N PRO A 79 -22.36 5.75 4.65
CA PRO A 79 -21.34 6.80 4.52
C PRO A 79 -21.90 8.23 4.57
N ALA A 80 -23.17 8.42 4.21
CA ALA A 80 -23.86 9.70 4.27
C ALA A 80 -24.23 10.17 5.70
N GLU A 81 -24.31 9.25 6.66
CA GLU A 81 -24.68 9.56 8.05
C GLU A 81 -23.45 9.99 8.88
N GLN A 82 -22.27 9.49 8.51
CA GLN A 82 -21.02 9.67 9.25
C GLN A 82 -19.85 9.83 8.26
N PRO A 83 -19.69 11.00 7.59
CA PRO A 83 -18.68 11.17 6.55
C PRO A 83 -17.24 11.04 7.09
N ASP A 84 -17.02 11.30 8.38
CA ASP A 84 -15.71 11.19 9.03
C ASP A 84 -15.39 9.78 9.53
N VAL A 85 -16.34 8.85 9.45
CA VAL A 85 -16.19 7.48 9.94
C VAL A 85 -16.02 6.52 8.75
N ASP A 86 -14.77 6.29 8.36
CA ASP A 86 -14.45 5.23 7.40
C ASP A 86 -14.49 3.86 8.12
N ASN A 87 -15.44 3.02 7.73
CA ASN A 87 -15.61 1.65 8.24
C ASN A 87 -14.35 0.77 8.05
N LYS A 88 -13.42 1.14 7.16
CA LYS A 88 -12.15 0.44 6.94
C LYS A 88 -11.14 0.68 8.05
N ASN A 89 -11.29 1.75 8.83
CA ASN A 89 -10.43 2.02 9.97
C ASN A 89 -10.71 1.11 11.17
N PHE A 90 -11.82 0.37 11.15
CA PHE A 90 -12.26 -0.47 12.24
C PHE A 90 -11.90 -1.93 12.00
N ARG A 91 -11.38 -2.57 13.05
CA ARG A 91 -10.95 -3.98 13.01
C ARG A 91 -12.14 -4.92 12.87
N SER A 92 -13.26 -4.52 13.45
CA SER A 92 -14.53 -5.23 13.41
C SER A 92 -15.63 -4.36 12.82
N ASP A 93 -16.85 -4.88 12.89
CA ASP A 93 -18.05 -4.04 12.75
C ASP A 93 -18.19 -3.06 13.92
N PHE A 94 -19.13 -2.13 13.79
CA PHE A 94 -19.59 -1.34 14.93
C PHE A 94 -20.60 -2.13 15.74
N PHE A 95 -20.61 -1.88 17.03
CA PHE A 95 -21.49 -2.51 17.99
C PHE A 95 -22.41 -1.47 18.60
N LYS A 96 -23.66 -1.88 18.79
CA LYS A 96 -24.69 -1.16 19.51
C LYS A 96 -25.05 -1.99 20.73
N VAL A 97 -24.83 -1.44 21.92
CA VAL A 97 -25.09 -2.11 23.19
C VAL A 97 -26.12 -1.31 23.97
N ARG A 98 -27.22 -1.97 24.35
CA ARG A 98 -28.22 -1.42 25.27
C ARG A 98 -28.06 -2.05 26.63
N ALA A 99 -27.97 -1.23 27.65
CA ALA A 99 -27.78 -1.66 29.02
C ALA A 99 -28.75 -0.95 29.97
N ASP A 100 -29.22 -1.69 30.98
CA ASP A 100 -29.96 -1.11 32.09
C ASP A 100 -29.01 -0.84 33.26
N VAL A 101 -29.13 0.33 33.86
CA VAL A 101 -28.33 0.80 35.01
C VAL A 101 -29.24 1.56 35.99
N PRO A 102 -28.80 1.81 37.24
CA PRO A 102 -29.49 2.76 38.10
C PRO A 102 -29.60 4.13 37.41
N THR A 103 -30.73 4.82 37.56
CA THR A 103 -30.97 6.13 36.91
C THR A 103 -29.89 7.14 37.30
N GLY A 104 -29.26 7.77 36.30
CA GLY A 104 -28.11 8.67 36.45
C GLY A 104 -26.81 7.98 36.91
N GLY A 105 -26.82 6.65 36.98
CA GLY A 105 -25.72 5.81 37.43
C GLY A 105 -24.62 5.64 36.37
N GLU A 106 -23.55 4.98 36.80
CA GLU A 106 -22.39 4.68 35.97
C GLU A 106 -22.23 3.17 35.85
N ALA A 107 -21.79 2.72 34.68
CA ALA A 107 -21.44 1.34 34.42
C ALA A 107 -20.11 1.26 33.65
N ALA A 108 -19.33 0.23 33.94
CA ALA A 108 -18.09 -0.06 33.24
C ALA A 108 -18.37 -1.13 32.18
N LEU A 109 -18.31 -0.74 30.91
CA LEU A 109 -18.42 -1.65 29.78
C LEU A 109 -17.03 -2.17 29.42
N SER A 110 -16.84 -3.47 29.53
CA SER A 110 -15.60 -4.16 29.20
C SER A 110 -15.78 -5.04 27.97
N LEU A 111 -14.88 -4.91 27.00
CA LEU A 111 -14.75 -5.79 25.86
C LEU A 111 -13.50 -6.63 26.01
N SER A 112 -13.59 -7.92 25.73
CA SER A 112 -12.41 -8.80 25.73
C SER A 112 -12.31 -9.65 24.46
N SER A 113 -11.11 -9.73 23.91
CA SER A 113 -10.79 -10.56 22.75
C SER A 113 -9.28 -10.84 22.67
N ASP A 114 -8.91 -12.03 22.20
CA ASP A 114 -7.55 -12.39 21.76
C ASP A 114 -7.16 -11.69 20.46
N TYR A 115 -8.13 -11.14 19.75
CA TYR A 115 -7.91 -10.35 18.55
C TYR A 115 -7.43 -8.93 18.86
N PHE A 116 -7.65 -8.41 20.07
CA PHE A 116 -7.26 -7.05 20.41
C PHE A 116 -5.74 -6.94 20.67
N THR A 117 -5.19 -5.78 20.33
CA THR A 117 -3.77 -5.44 20.55
C THR A 117 -3.66 -4.30 21.55
N SER A 118 -2.44 -4.00 22.01
CA SER A 118 -2.18 -2.81 22.85
C SER A 118 -2.45 -1.48 22.13
N ALA A 119 -2.64 -1.50 20.80
CA ALA A 119 -2.98 -0.33 20.00
C ALA A 119 -4.49 -0.25 19.68
N THR A 120 -5.28 -1.23 20.12
CA THR A 120 -6.71 -1.22 19.89
C THR A 120 -7.36 -0.21 20.84
N GLU A 121 -8.10 0.74 20.29
CA GLU A 121 -8.87 1.73 21.03
C GLU A 121 -10.36 1.56 20.76
N LEU A 122 -11.21 1.89 21.75
CA LEU A 122 -12.64 2.02 21.51
C LEU A 122 -12.95 3.42 20.98
N TRP A 123 -13.64 3.46 19.85
CA TRP A 123 -14.05 4.68 19.19
C TRP A 123 -15.56 4.75 19.11
N GLY A 124 -16.14 5.91 19.41
CA GLY A 124 -17.58 6.11 19.47
C GLY A 124 -17.94 7.60 19.43
N PRO A 125 -19.24 7.93 19.47
CA PRO A 125 -19.70 9.31 19.55
C PRO A 125 -19.22 9.95 20.86
N GLN A 126 -18.71 11.18 20.76
CA GLN A 126 -18.18 11.95 21.89
C GLN A 126 -19.22 12.90 22.50
N THR A 127 -20.33 13.10 21.78
CA THR A 127 -21.41 13.97 22.18
C THR A 127 -22.74 13.30 21.91
N THR A 128 -23.72 13.62 22.75
CA THR A 128 -25.12 13.23 22.55
C THR A 128 -25.60 13.70 21.17
N GLY A 129 -26.15 12.78 20.37
CA GLY A 129 -26.56 13.07 18.98
C GLY A 129 -25.49 12.80 17.90
N GLY A 130 -24.27 12.42 18.28
CA GLY A 130 -23.40 11.59 17.44
C GLY A 130 -22.70 12.22 16.24
N ALA A 131 -22.59 13.55 16.16
CA ALA A 131 -21.89 14.20 15.03
C ALA A 131 -20.35 14.05 15.09
N GLN A 132 -19.76 13.92 16.29
CA GLN A 132 -18.31 13.83 16.46
C GLN A 132 -17.91 12.47 16.99
N TRP A 133 -17.09 11.75 16.23
CA TRP A 133 -16.49 10.47 16.64
C TRP A 133 -15.07 10.66 17.16
N GLY A 134 -14.73 9.90 18.20
CA GLY A 134 -13.44 10.00 18.86
C GLY A 134 -13.14 8.78 19.73
N SER A 135 -11.93 8.79 20.32
CA SER A 135 -11.54 7.79 21.32
C SER A 135 -12.42 7.94 22.57
N MET A 136 -12.96 6.83 23.06
CA MET A 136 -13.80 6.80 24.26
C MET A 136 -12.99 6.76 25.57
N GLY A 137 -11.65 6.84 25.49
CA GLY A 137 -10.78 6.80 26.67
C GLY A 137 -10.75 5.44 27.37
N ALA A 138 -10.96 4.35 26.62
CA ALA A 138 -10.96 3.01 27.18
C ALA A 138 -9.58 2.64 27.75
N VAL A 139 -9.58 2.09 28.97
CA VAL A 139 -8.38 1.56 29.62
C VAL A 139 -8.14 0.14 29.11
N THR A 140 -6.93 -0.12 28.63
CA THR A 140 -6.52 -1.46 28.18
C THR A 140 -5.85 -2.22 29.32
N ALA A 141 -6.27 -3.45 29.56
CA ALA A 141 -5.66 -4.37 30.52
C ALA A 141 -5.37 -5.73 29.87
N ASP A 142 -4.30 -6.37 30.32
CA ASP A 142 -3.91 -7.70 29.88
C ASP A 142 -4.59 -8.77 30.73
N ARG A 143 -5.15 -9.78 30.09
CA ARG A 143 -5.72 -10.99 30.71
C ARG A 143 -4.85 -12.21 30.38
N ALA A 144 -5.16 -13.34 31.00
CA ALA A 144 -4.56 -14.62 30.64
C ALA A 144 -4.77 -14.95 29.15
N ASP A 145 -3.93 -15.82 28.60
CA ASP A 145 -4.05 -16.33 27.23
C ASP A 145 -3.99 -15.25 26.13
N LEU A 146 -3.21 -14.19 26.34
CA LEU A 146 -3.01 -13.08 25.39
C LEU A 146 -4.28 -12.27 25.08
N VAL A 147 -5.36 -12.47 25.84
CA VAL A 147 -6.59 -11.70 25.69
C VAL A 147 -6.36 -10.27 26.20
N LYS A 148 -6.75 -9.27 25.42
CA LYS A 148 -6.81 -7.88 25.90
C LYS A 148 -8.23 -7.54 26.30
N MET A 149 -8.35 -6.73 27.35
CA MET A 149 -9.61 -6.20 27.86
C MET A 149 -9.60 -4.68 27.74
N LEU A 150 -10.60 -4.12 27.08
CA LEU A 150 -10.82 -2.69 26.89
C LEU A 150 -12.01 -2.28 27.76
N THR A 151 -11.80 -1.45 28.77
CA THR A 151 -12.85 -1.01 29.69
C THR A 151 -13.12 0.48 29.56
N VAL A 152 -14.37 0.86 29.37
CA VAL A 152 -14.83 2.25 29.34
C VAL A 152 -15.92 2.47 30.38
N THR A 153 -15.84 3.55 31.14
CA THR A 153 -16.89 3.96 32.08
C THR A 153 -17.89 4.84 31.35
N ILE A 154 -19.17 4.52 31.50
CA ILE A 154 -20.28 5.17 30.80
C ILE A 154 -21.31 5.57 31.84
N LYS A 155 -21.87 6.76 31.67
CA LYS A 155 -22.87 7.34 32.57
C LYS A 155 -24.19 7.50 31.84
N ASP A 156 -25.28 7.13 32.50
CA ASP A 156 -26.66 7.36 32.06
C ASP A 156 -26.94 8.87 31.92
N GLY A 157 -27.34 9.31 30.72
CA GLY A 157 -27.43 10.72 30.37
C GLY A 157 -26.09 11.43 30.15
N GLY A 158 -24.99 10.67 30.03
CA GLY A 158 -23.65 11.16 29.77
C GLY A 158 -23.34 11.40 28.30
N PRO A 159 -22.12 11.88 27.97
CA PRO A 159 -21.72 12.17 26.59
C PRO A 159 -21.52 10.92 25.72
N LEU A 160 -21.23 9.77 26.34
CA LEU A 160 -21.07 8.48 25.67
C LEU A 160 -22.40 7.70 25.58
N ASP A 161 -23.47 8.26 26.14
CA ASP A 161 -24.81 7.74 26.02
C ASP A 161 -25.50 8.35 24.80
N ALA A 162 -25.84 7.51 23.84
CA ALA A 162 -26.21 7.96 22.50
C ALA A 162 -27.55 8.70 22.45
N ASP A 163 -28.48 8.38 23.37
CA ASP A 163 -29.74 9.12 23.52
C ASP A 163 -29.63 10.29 24.52
N GLY A 164 -28.62 10.26 25.40
CA GLY A 164 -28.31 11.28 26.40
C GLY A 164 -29.40 11.50 27.43
N GLN A 165 -30.27 10.52 27.64
CA GLN A 165 -31.32 10.60 28.66
C GLN A 165 -30.84 9.90 29.94
N ALA A 166 -31.09 10.49 31.10
CA ALA A 166 -30.85 9.82 32.37
C ALA A 166 -32.11 9.05 32.80
N ASP A 167 -32.45 7.97 32.08
CA ASP A 167 -33.67 7.17 32.29
C ASP A 167 -33.39 5.77 32.85
N GLY A 168 -32.13 5.48 33.20
CA GLY A 168 -31.65 4.17 33.63
C GLY A 168 -31.35 3.22 32.47
N ARG A 169 -31.27 3.73 31.23
CA ARG A 169 -30.93 2.95 30.05
C ARG A 169 -29.82 3.66 29.30
N ILE A 170 -28.69 2.98 29.19
CA ILE A 170 -27.57 3.46 28.40
C ILE A 170 -27.63 2.82 27.01
N LEU A 171 -27.55 3.65 25.98
CA LEU A 171 -27.31 3.22 24.61
C LEU A 171 -25.88 3.59 24.19
N VAL A 172 -25.02 2.59 24.06
CA VAL A 172 -23.63 2.80 23.62
C VAL A 172 -23.46 2.34 22.19
N ILE A 173 -22.82 3.16 21.37
CA ILE A 173 -22.43 2.81 20.00
C ILE A 173 -20.93 2.99 19.87
N PHE A 174 -20.21 1.96 19.43
CA PHE A 174 -18.75 2.03 19.34
C PHE A 174 -18.18 0.99 18.37
N GLY A 175 -16.92 1.18 17.99
CA GLY A 175 -16.14 0.23 17.22
C GLY A 175 -14.71 0.14 17.75
N PRO A 176 -14.13 -1.07 17.92
CA PRO A 176 -12.70 -1.23 18.13
C PRO A 176 -11.94 -0.79 16.88
N ARG A 177 -11.19 0.29 17.04
CA ARG A 177 -10.31 0.84 16.02
C ARG A 177 -8.89 0.38 16.29
N ASP A 178 -8.17 0.02 15.23
CA ASP A 178 -6.73 -0.15 15.28
C ASP A 178 -6.12 0.73 14.18
N SER A 179 -4.84 1.05 14.30
CA SER A 179 -4.14 1.77 13.24
C SER A 179 -4.03 0.86 12.02
N PHE A 180 -4.99 0.97 11.10
CA PHE A 180 -5.00 0.28 9.79
C PHE A 180 -3.65 0.45 9.07
N TRP A 181 -3.00 1.60 9.26
CA TRP A 181 -1.67 1.90 8.75
C TRP A 181 -0.60 0.91 9.21
N GLY A 182 -0.69 0.32 10.40
CA GLY A 182 0.29 -0.69 10.84
C GLY A 182 0.28 -1.93 9.93
N TYR A 183 -0.90 -2.43 9.57
CA TYR A 183 -1.03 -3.58 8.67
C TYR A 183 -0.68 -3.21 7.22
N ALA A 184 -1.18 -2.07 6.72
CA ALA A 184 -0.89 -1.61 5.37
C ALA A 184 0.61 -1.35 5.19
N LEU A 185 1.26 -0.67 6.15
CA LEU A 185 2.69 -0.39 6.13
C LEU A 185 3.51 -1.68 6.30
N GLY A 186 3.08 -2.61 7.14
CA GLY A 186 3.75 -3.91 7.32
C GLY A 186 3.75 -4.76 6.06
N THR A 187 2.58 -4.88 5.39
CA THR A 187 2.47 -5.62 4.13
C THR A 187 3.23 -4.94 2.99
N LEU A 188 3.20 -3.60 2.93
CA LEU A 188 4.00 -2.82 2.01
C LEU A 188 5.50 -3.08 2.24
N PHE A 189 5.96 -2.98 3.48
CA PHE A 189 7.35 -3.17 3.86
C PHE A 189 7.85 -4.56 3.49
N ILE A 190 7.10 -5.62 3.81
CA ILE A 190 7.48 -7.00 3.47
C ILE A 190 7.59 -7.19 1.95
N ARG A 191 6.65 -6.67 1.16
CA ARG A 191 6.68 -6.78 -0.31
C ARG A 191 7.88 -6.05 -0.91
N PHE A 192 8.07 -4.79 -0.53
CA PHE A 192 9.17 -3.98 -1.05
C PHE A 192 10.53 -4.53 -0.60
N PHE A 193 10.69 -4.87 0.67
CA PHE A 193 11.92 -5.43 1.20
C PHE A 193 12.23 -6.81 0.61
N GLY A 194 11.21 -7.66 0.41
CA GLY A 194 11.37 -8.96 -0.24
C GLY A 194 11.93 -8.85 -1.66
N ILE A 195 11.46 -7.87 -2.44
CA ILE A 195 12.01 -7.60 -3.79
C ILE A 195 13.50 -7.25 -3.69
N PHE A 196 13.88 -6.33 -2.80
CA PHE A 196 15.29 -5.97 -2.61
C PHE A 196 16.15 -7.15 -2.16
N LEU A 197 15.66 -8.01 -1.27
CA LEU A 197 16.38 -9.20 -0.81
C LEU A 197 16.64 -10.16 -1.98
N VAL A 198 15.63 -10.44 -2.79
CA VAL A 198 15.76 -11.31 -3.97
C VAL A 198 16.75 -10.72 -4.98
N LEU A 199 16.62 -9.42 -5.28
CA LEU A 199 17.55 -8.74 -6.18
C LEU A 199 18.99 -8.75 -5.66
N ALA A 200 19.20 -8.59 -4.36
CA ALA A 200 20.52 -8.66 -3.74
C ALA A 200 21.15 -10.04 -3.87
N ILE A 201 20.38 -11.11 -3.64
CA ILE A 201 20.83 -12.50 -3.80
C ILE A 201 21.21 -12.78 -5.26
N LEU A 202 20.39 -12.34 -6.22
CA LEU A 202 20.68 -12.49 -7.65
C LEU A 202 21.96 -11.74 -8.05
N MET A 203 22.10 -10.48 -7.60
CA MET A 203 23.28 -9.67 -7.87
C MET A 203 24.54 -10.32 -7.28
N MET A 204 24.45 -10.90 -6.08
CA MET A 204 25.55 -11.64 -5.45
C MET A 204 25.92 -12.89 -6.25
N GLY A 205 24.92 -13.65 -6.75
CA GLY A 205 25.14 -14.82 -7.61
C GLY A 205 25.83 -14.46 -8.93
N MET A 206 25.42 -13.37 -9.58
CA MET A 206 26.07 -12.85 -10.79
C MET A 206 27.53 -12.48 -10.52
N ASN A 207 27.80 -11.73 -9.45
CA ASN A 207 29.17 -11.36 -9.07
C ASN A 207 30.04 -12.58 -8.74
N PHE A 208 29.50 -13.56 -8.00
CA PHE A 208 30.23 -14.78 -7.65
C PHE A 208 30.55 -15.61 -8.90
N SER A 209 29.59 -15.79 -9.81
CA SER A 209 29.83 -16.49 -11.08
C SER A 209 30.94 -15.82 -11.89
N GLY A 210 30.90 -14.48 -12.02
CA GLY A 210 31.93 -13.71 -12.71
C GLY A 210 33.31 -13.84 -12.04
N TRP A 211 33.36 -13.93 -10.71
CA TRP A 211 34.61 -14.19 -9.99
C TRP A 211 35.19 -15.58 -10.28
N VAL A 212 34.34 -16.62 -10.30
CA VAL A 212 34.76 -17.99 -10.63
C VAL A 212 35.28 -18.08 -12.07
N PHE A 213 34.58 -17.51 -13.05
CA PHE A 213 35.04 -17.51 -14.44
C PHE A 213 36.38 -16.80 -14.61
N ARG A 214 36.56 -15.62 -14.01
CA ARG A 214 37.85 -14.90 -14.03
C ARG A 214 38.98 -15.71 -13.42
N ARG A 215 38.70 -16.51 -12.38
CA ARG A 215 39.70 -17.38 -11.74
C ARG A 215 40.12 -18.53 -12.65
N ILE A 216 39.18 -19.12 -13.39
CA ILE A 216 39.47 -20.21 -14.33
C ILE A 216 40.28 -19.70 -15.53
N ASP A 217 39.93 -18.54 -16.10
CA ASP A 217 40.61 -18.00 -17.27
C ASP A 217 42.05 -17.57 -16.97
N ARG A 218 42.31 -17.02 -15.78
CA ARG A 218 43.68 -16.72 -15.32
C ARG A 218 44.60 -17.95 -15.27
N GLY A 219 44.05 -19.15 -15.07
CA GLY A 219 44.82 -20.40 -15.08
C GLY A 219 45.20 -20.87 -16.48
N LYS A 220 44.54 -20.37 -17.53
CA LYS A 220 44.80 -20.76 -18.92
C LYS A 220 45.87 -19.89 -19.58
N GLU A 221 45.99 -18.61 -19.18
CA GLU A 221 47.00 -17.69 -19.70
C GLU A 221 48.44 -18.00 -19.24
N THR A 222 48.61 -18.90 -18.26
CA THR A 222 49.95 -19.33 -17.79
C THR A 222 50.46 -20.61 -18.46
N SER A 223 49.78 -21.12 -19.50
CA SER A 223 50.35 -22.15 -20.37
C SER A 223 51.10 -21.48 -21.53
N PRO A 224 52.44 -21.53 -21.59
CA PRO A 224 53.16 -21.04 -22.76
C PRO A 224 52.90 -22.02 -23.91
N ALA A 225 52.07 -21.61 -24.87
CA ALA A 225 51.94 -22.33 -26.13
C ALA A 225 53.20 -22.12 -26.96
N SER A 226 54.08 -23.13 -26.94
CA SER A 226 54.88 -23.44 -28.13
C SER A 226 53.93 -23.79 -29.28
N GLY A 227 54.23 -23.28 -30.48
CA GLY A 227 53.76 -23.89 -31.72
C GLY A 227 52.83 -23.06 -32.59
N VAL A 228 53.44 -22.17 -33.37
CA VAL A 228 53.19 -21.86 -34.79
C VAL A 228 51.88 -22.39 -35.40
N GLY A 229 51.08 -21.45 -35.89
CA GLY A 229 49.98 -21.70 -36.82
C GLY A 229 49.52 -20.40 -37.45
N ALA A 230 50.39 -19.78 -38.26
CA ALA A 230 50.01 -18.68 -39.14
C ALA A 230 49.06 -19.22 -40.22
N VAL A 231 47.81 -18.78 -40.18
CA VAL A 231 46.89 -18.86 -41.32
C VAL A 231 46.35 -17.46 -41.55
N ASP A 232 46.85 -16.91 -42.64
CA ASP A 232 46.47 -15.66 -43.28
C ASP A 232 45.01 -15.70 -43.75
N HIS A 233 44.20 -14.75 -43.27
CA HIS A 233 42.92 -14.39 -43.86
C HIS A 233 42.70 -12.89 -43.70
N THR A 234 43.15 -12.15 -44.72
CA THR A 234 42.37 -11.15 -45.47
C THR A 234 41.41 -10.30 -44.63
N GLU A 235 41.96 -9.19 -44.13
CA GLU A 235 41.42 -7.83 -44.16
C GLU A 235 39.89 -7.68 -44.41
N ALA A 236 39.16 -7.50 -43.32
CA ALA A 236 37.92 -6.72 -43.30
C ALA A 236 38.14 -5.56 -42.31
N ILE A 237 38.42 -4.37 -42.85
CA ILE A 237 38.46 -3.12 -42.11
C ILE A 237 37.04 -2.85 -41.59
N VAL A 238 36.78 -3.24 -40.34
CA VAL A 238 35.67 -2.69 -39.57
C VAL A 238 36.24 -1.43 -38.92
N ALA A 239 35.83 -0.27 -39.45
CA ALA A 239 36.08 1.00 -38.81
C ALA A 239 35.64 0.93 -37.34
N GLU A 240 36.62 1.03 -36.46
CA GLU A 240 36.44 1.24 -35.04
C GLU A 240 35.63 2.52 -34.88
N THR A 241 34.33 2.40 -34.56
CA THR A 241 33.57 3.52 -34.03
C THR A 241 34.21 3.83 -32.68
N ALA A 242 35.15 4.78 -32.68
CA ALA A 242 35.75 5.33 -31.48
C ALA A 242 34.61 5.65 -30.51
N GLY A 243 34.47 4.83 -29.48
CA GLY A 243 33.49 5.04 -28.44
C GLY A 243 33.79 6.41 -27.83
N VAL A 244 32.81 7.31 -27.89
CA VAL A 244 32.94 8.64 -27.30
C VAL A 244 33.37 8.45 -25.85
N SER A 245 34.57 8.90 -25.50
CA SER A 245 35.08 8.73 -24.14
C SER A 245 34.15 9.43 -23.15
N ALA A 246 34.08 8.91 -21.93
CA ALA A 246 33.24 9.50 -20.89
C ALA A 246 33.54 11.00 -20.67
N GLU A 247 34.81 11.40 -20.85
CA GLU A 247 35.23 12.80 -20.78
C GLU A 247 34.65 13.63 -21.93
N THR A 248 34.59 13.09 -23.14
CA THR A 248 34.01 13.77 -24.30
C THR A 248 32.49 13.92 -24.13
N ALA A 249 31.81 12.90 -23.59
CA ALA A 249 30.38 12.97 -23.28
C ALA A 249 30.09 13.99 -22.16
N ALA A 250 30.93 14.05 -21.13
CA ALA A 250 30.83 15.02 -20.05
C ALA A 250 31.06 16.46 -20.55
N ALA A 251 32.05 16.68 -21.41
CA ALA A 251 32.32 17.98 -22.01
C ALA A 251 31.14 18.48 -22.86
N ILE A 252 30.52 17.59 -23.65
CA ILE A 252 29.34 17.90 -24.44
C ILE A 252 28.14 18.25 -23.55
N ALA A 253 27.92 17.50 -22.47
CA ALA A 253 26.84 17.76 -21.52
C ALA A 253 26.99 19.11 -20.80
N VAL A 254 28.21 19.45 -20.37
CA VAL A 254 28.51 20.74 -19.73
C VAL A 254 28.34 21.90 -20.70
N ALA A 255 28.81 21.76 -21.95
CA ALA A 255 28.63 22.78 -22.98
C ALA A 255 27.14 23.05 -23.29
N LEU A 256 26.32 22.00 -23.36
CA LEU A 256 24.87 22.11 -23.52
C LEU A 256 24.20 22.78 -22.31
N HIS A 257 24.62 22.45 -21.09
CA HIS A 257 24.06 23.03 -19.88
C HIS A 257 24.37 24.54 -19.75
N LEU A 258 25.60 24.93 -20.06
CA LEU A 258 26.02 26.34 -20.06
C LEU A 258 25.34 27.14 -21.17
N HIS A 259 25.11 26.54 -22.34
CA HIS A 259 24.36 27.18 -23.41
C HIS A 259 22.87 27.38 -23.03
N ALA A 260 22.27 26.40 -22.35
CA ALA A 260 20.87 26.49 -21.91
C ALA A 260 20.65 27.49 -20.76
N THR A 261 21.64 27.64 -19.87
CA THR A 261 21.56 28.53 -18.71
C THR A 261 22.07 29.95 -19.00
N GLY A 262 23.00 30.12 -19.94
CA GLY A 262 23.54 31.41 -20.36
C GLY A 262 22.56 32.31 -21.12
N SER A 263 21.45 31.77 -21.64
CA SER A 263 20.41 32.55 -22.33
C SER A 263 19.23 32.96 -21.44
N ALA A 264 19.23 32.62 -20.15
CA ALA A 264 18.15 32.93 -19.21
C ALA A 264 18.55 34.07 -18.25
N ALA A 265 18.88 35.23 -18.81
CA ALA A 265 18.97 36.46 -18.04
C ALA A 265 17.96 37.48 -18.56
N VAL A 266 17.17 38.03 -17.61
CA VAL A 266 16.28 39.20 -17.70
C VAL A 266 14.83 38.94 -18.15
N ASN A 267 13.94 38.64 -17.19
CA ASN A 267 12.81 39.51 -16.81
C ASN A 267 11.85 38.85 -15.78
N THR A 268 11.71 39.52 -14.62
CA THR A 268 10.51 39.91 -13.84
C THR A 268 9.32 38.93 -13.67
N PRO A 269 8.70 38.83 -12.46
CA PRO A 269 7.80 37.73 -12.12
C PRO A 269 6.37 37.95 -12.63
N GLN A 270 5.79 36.93 -13.27
CA GLN A 270 4.35 36.83 -13.53
C GLN A 270 3.82 35.42 -13.21
N SER A 271 2.60 35.41 -12.67
CA SER A 271 1.76 34.32 -12.17
C SER A 271 1.70 33.03 -13.03
N PRO A 272 1.29 31.89 -12.45
CA PRO A 272 1.47 30.57 -13.03
C PRO A 272 0.38 30.28 -14.07
N GLN A 273 0.53 30.84 -15.27
CA GLN A 273 0.03 30.17 -16.46
C GLN A 273 1.17 29.34 -17.02
N GLN A 274 0.94 28.04 -17.14
CA GLN A 274 1.83 27.07 -17.77
C GLN A 274 2.12 27.49 -19.20
N SER A 275 3.10 28.37 -19.38
CA SER A 275 3.73 28.61 -20.66
C SER A 275 4.56 27.38 -20.97
N ALA A 276 4.02 26.53 -21.85
CA ALA A 276 4.74 25.40 -22.40
C ALA A 276 6.11 25.90 -22.90
N SER A 277 7.20 25.32 -22.37
CA SER A 277 8.55 25.79 -22.68
C SER A 277 8.82 25.73 -24.19
N PRO A 278 9.64 26.62 -24.76
CA PRO A 278 9.98 26.60 -26.18
C PRO A 278 10.49 25.22 -26.65
N TRP A 279 11.17 24.48 -25.77
CA TRP A 279 11.60 23.11 -26.00
C TRP A 279 10.43 22.13 -26.15
N SER A 280 9.39 22.25 -25.33
CA SER A 280 8.19 21.41 -25.44
C SER A 280 7.40 21.68 -26.73
N LEU A 281 7.42 22.93 -27.23
CA LEU A 281 6.82 23.30 -28.51
C LEU A 281 7.65 22.80 -29.69
N ASP A 282 8.98 22.92 -29.65
CA ASP A 282 9.87 22.39 -30.70
C ASP A 282 9.84 20.86 -30.77
N GLY A 283 9.86 20.19 -29.61
CA GLY A 283 9.73 18.73 -29.53
C GLY A 283 8.40 18.23 -30.11
N ARG A 284 7.30 18.95 -29.85
CA ARG A 284 5.99 18.64 -30.43
C ARG A 284 5.95 18.91 -31.94
N ALA A 285 6.59 19.97 -32.42
CA ALA A 285 6.70 20.28 -33.85
C ALA A 285 7.51 19.21 -34.61
N ARG A 286 8.63 18.74 -34.04
CA ARG A 286 9.43 17.64 -34.60
C ARG A 286 8.67 16.33 -34.64
N LEU A 287 7.96 15.98 -33.57
CA LEU A 287 7.11 14.77 -33.52
C LEU A 287 5.97 14.80 -34.57
N MET A 288 5.42 15.97 -34.86
CA MET A 288 4.42 16.14 -35.91
C MET A 288 5.05 16.11 -37.31
N GLY A 289 6.23 16.70 -37.50
CA GLY A 289 6.97 16.72 -38.77
C GLY A 289 7.50 15.34 -39.19
N ASP A 290 8.05 14.57 -38.25
CA ASP A 290 8.64 13.24 -38.51
C ASP A 290 7.59 12.17 -38.83
N ARG A 291 6.30 12.45 -38.57
CA ARG A 291 5.19 11.55 -38.95
C ARG A 291 4.76 11.69 -40.41
N LEU A 292 5.07 12.79 -41.09
CA LEU A 292 4.66 13.03 -42.48
C LEU A 292 5.41 12.17 -43.54
N PRO A 293 6.74 11.90 -43.45
CA PRO A 293 7.44 11.14 -44.49
C PRO A 293 7.16 9.63 -44.49
N VAL A 294 6.49 9.10 -43.45
CA VAL A 294 6.10 7.68 -43.38
C VAL A 294 4.87 7.39 -44.26
N PHE A 295 4.00 8.39 -44.48
CA PHE A 295 2.78 8.21 -45.26
C PHE A 295 2.91 8.56 -46.75
N ASP A 296 4.02 9.19 -47.17
CA ASP A 296 4.22 9.64 -48.57
C ASP A 296 5.07 8.69 -49.45
N ARG A 297 5.46 7.51 -48.93
CA ARG A 297 6.22 6.51 -49.71
C ARG A 297 5.42 5.77 -50.80
N LEU A 298 4.13 6.07 -50.98
CA LEU A 298 3.27 5.42 -51.98
C LEU A 298 3.11 6.18 -53.31
N LYS A 299 3.77 7.34 -53.51
CA LYS A 299 3.70 8.07 -54.79
C LYS A 299 5.06 8.60 -55.26
N ARG A 300 5.97 7.69 -55.65
CA ARG A 300 6.99 7.98 -56.68
C ARG A 300 7.13 6.77 -57.60
N LYS A 301 6.52 6.88 -58.78
CA LYS A 301 6.91 6.17 -60.01
C LYS A 301 7.97 7.00 -60.71
#